data_AF-A0A6N3H4T2-F1
#
_entry.id   AF-A0A6N3H4T2-F1
#
_cell.length_a   1.000
_cell.length_b   1.000
_cell.length_c   1.000
_cell.angle_alpha   90.00
_cell.angle_beta   90.00
_cell.angle_gamma   90.00
#
_symmetry.space_group_name_H-M   'P 1'
#
loop_
_entity.id
_entity.type
_entity.pdbx_description
1 polymer ?
#
loop_
_entity_poly.entity_id
_entity_poly.type
_entity_poly.pdbx_seq_one_letter_code
_entity_poly.pdbx_strand_id
1 'polypeptide(L)'
;MEFDMNDIDGMVEYINSELSKGRAMKDIEENDFKVNERVIAKRLRRKGYKRVDNSFVLVEDVEVIPKHNKSITVENKLSTKGIHNDIEIDKLKELIALIEPIKEVIQHYNNNKNIVDVKPIELKTKSITEVKQKLFKIDVDVLEKWEKFVAEHKQHKVQNLISLALQEFIDKYK
;
A
#
# COMPACT_ATOMS: atom_id res chain seq x y z
N MET A 1 0.16 -44.55 -6.71
CA MET A 1 -0.89 -44.31 -5.70
C MET A 1 -1.20 -42.83 -5.79
N GLU A 2 -2.40 -42.49 -6.23
CA GLU A 2 -2.82 -41.09 -6.41
C GLU A 2 -3.25 -40.59 -5.03
N PHE A 3 -2.39 -39.80 -4.37
CA PHE A 3 -2.71 -39.26 -3.05
C PHE A 3 -3.73 -38.13 -3.22
N ASP A 4 -4.93 -38.34 -2.69
CA ASP A 4 -5.92 -37.28 -2.62
C ASP A 4 -5.38 -36.19 -1.67
N MET A 5 -5.05 -35.06 -2.26
CA MET A 5 -4.56 -33.88 -1.54
C MET A 5 -5.56 -33.31 -0.51
N ASN A 6 -6.80 -33.80 -0.52
CA ASN A 6 -7.86 -33.44 0.43
C ASN A 6 -7.90 -34.34 1.67
N ASP A 7 -7.29 -35.53 1.65
CA ASP A 7 -7.17 -36.40 2.82
C ASP A 7 -5.90 -36.07 3.62
N ILE A 8 -6.06 -35.20 4.61
CA ILE A 8 -4.94 -34.67 5.39
C ILE A 8 -4.44 -35.71 6.40
N ASP A 9 -5.32 -36.55 6.92
CA ASP A 9 -4.97 -37.51 7.97
C ASP A 9 -4.18 -38.67 7.36
N GLY A 10 -4.65 -39.24 6.23
CA GLY A 10 -3.90 -40.25 5.48
C GLY A 10 -2.55 -39.74 4.95
N MET A 11 -2.48 -38.45 4.58
CA MET A 11 -1.24 -37.81 4.17
C MET A 11 -0.22 -37.72 5.32
N VAL A 12 -0.66 -37.37 6.53
CA VAL A 12 0.20 -37.28 7.72
C VAL A 12 0.69 -38.66 8.13
N GLU A 13 -0.17 -39.67 8.12
CA GLU A 13 0.21 -41.05 8.42
C GLU A 13 1.30 -41.56 7.48
N TYR A 14 1.11 -41.36 6.16
CA TYR A 14 2.09 -41.75 5.16
C TYR A 14 3.42 -41.02 5.36
N ILE A 15 3.41 -39.70 5.52
CA ILE A 15 4.62 -38.90 5.71
C ILE A 15 5.36 -39.32 6.96
N ASN A 16 4.66 -39.54 8.08
CA ASN A 16 5.28 -39.99 9.31
C ASN A 16 5.89 -41.39 9.15
N SER A 17 5.24 -42.29 8.42
CA SER A 17 5.79 -43.61 8.12
C SER A 17 7.08 -43.53 7.28
N GLU A 18 7.16 -42.64 6.29
CA GLU A 18 8.35 -42.48 5.45
C GLU A 18 9.48 -41.73 6.16
N LEU A 19 9.15 -40.74 7.00
CA LEU A 19 10.12 -40.07 7.86
C LEU A 19 10.72 -41.02 8.90
N SER A 20 9.93 -41.97 9.44
CA SER A 20 10.42 -43.00 10.36
C SER A 20 11.40 -43.98 9.69
N LYS A 21 11.25 -44.20 8.37
CA LYS A 21 12.20 -44.98 7.55
C LYS A 21 13.49 -44.22 7.23
N GLY A 22 13.62 -42.98 7.67
CA GLY A 22 14.82 -42.15 7.49
C GLY A 22 14.88 -41.39 6.16
N ARG A 23 13.80 -41.36 5.37
CA ARG A 23 13.74 -40.53 4.16
C ARG A 23 13.62 -39.05 4.51
N ALA A 24 14.20 -38.18 3.69
CA ALA A 24 14.08 -36.74 3.89
C ALA A 24 12.69 -36.25 3.44
N MET A 25 12.14 -35.28 4.17
CA MET A 25 10.87 -34.62 3.82
C MET A 25 10.85 -34.11 2.38
N LYS A 26 11.99 -33.56 1.92
CA LYS A 26 12.14 -33.05 0.56
C LYS A 26 11.95 -34.15 -0.49
N ASP A 27 12.52 -35.34 -0.25
CA ASP A 27 12.41 -36.47 -1.18
C ASP A 27 10.97 -36.99 -1.26
N ILE A 28 10.25 -36.96 -0.13
CA ILE A 28 8.83 -37.34 -0.06
C ILE A 28 7.99 -36.32 -0.84
N GLU A 29 8.23 -35.03 -0.64
CA GLU A 29 7.52 -33.94 -1.36
C GLU A 29 7.72 -34.02 -2.88
N GLU A 30 8.95 -34.23 -3.36
CA GLU A 30 9.28 -34.22 -4.78
C GLU A 30 8.96 -35.53 -5.50
N ASN A 31 9.24 -36.69 -4.89
CA ASN A 31 9.08 -37.98 -5.57
C ASN A 31 7.69 -38.59 -5.40
N ASP A 32 7.11 -38.49 -4.21
CA ASP A 32 5.87 -39.19 -3.87
C ASP A 32 4.66 -38.29 -4.14
N PHE A 33 4.75 -37.01 -3.76
CA PHE A 33 3.67 -36.03 -3.95
C PHE A 33 3.85 -35.12 -5.17
N LYS A 34 5.01 -35.15 -5.84
CA LYS A 34 5.34 -34.30 -7.01
C LYS A 34 5.07 -32.82 -6.80
N VAL A 35 5.36 -32.33 -5.59
CA VAL A 35 5.22 -30.92 -5.21
C VAL A 35 6.57 -30.34 -4.80
N ASN A 36 6.69 -29.02 -4.95
CA ASN A 36 7.89 -28.31 -4.51
C ASN A 36 8.10 -28.45 -2.99
N GLU A 37 9.37 -28.34 -2.60
CA GLU A 37 9.76 -28.30 -1.20
C GLU A 37 8.90 -27.29 -0.40
N ARG A 38 8.52 -27.68 0.81
CA ARG A 38 7.74 -26.92 1.80
C ARG A 38 6.25 -26.78 1.48
N VAL A 39 5.75 -27.28 0.34
CA VAL A 39 4.31 -27.18 0.02
C VAL A 39 3.47 -27.95 1.03
N ILE A 40 3.89 -29.18 1.35
CA ILE A 40 3.17 -30.05 2.27
C ILE A 40 3.35 -29.54 3.69
N ALA A 41 4.58 -29.20 4.09
CA ALA A 41 4.84 -28.63 5.41
C ALA A 41 4.00 -27.37 5.69
N LYS A 42 3.81 -26.48 4.69
CA LYS A 42 2.93 -25.31 4.81
C LYS A 42 1.46 -25.71 4.93
N ARG A 43 0.99 -26.72 4.18
CA ARG A 43 -0.38 -27.21 4.26
C ARG A 43 -0.68 -27.82 5.63
N LEU A 44 0.20 -28.68 6.13
CA LEU A 44 0.10 -29.30 7.45
C LEU A 44 0.08 -28.24 8.56
N ARG A 45 0.98 -27.24 8.49
CA ARG A 45 0.97 -26.12 9.44
C ARG A 45 -0.33 -25.33 9.45
N ARG A 46 -0.97 -25.13 8.28
CA ARG A 46 -2.29 -24.48 8.17
C ARG A 46 -3.43 -25.34 8.71
N LYS A 47 -3.16 -26.59 9.09
CA LYS A 47 -4.15 -27.53 9.58
C LYS A 47 -3.88 -27.93 11.04
N GLY A 48 -2.97 -27.21 11.71
CA GLY A 48 -2.64 -27.44 13.13
C GLY A 48 -1.51 -28.45 13.35
N TYR A 49 -0.94 -29.03 12.30
CA TYR A 49 0.15 -30.00 12.44
C TYR A 49 1.50 -29.31 12.62
N LYS A 50 2.26 -29.75 13.61
CA LYS A 50 3.62 -29.29 13.90
C LYS A 50 4.62 -30.44 13.79
N ARG A 51 5.81 -30.16 13.27
CA ARG A 51 6.90 -31.14 13.23
C ARG A 51 7.56 -31.24 14.61
N VAL A 52 7.54 -32.42 15.21
CA VAL A 52 8.18 -32.78 16.49
C VAL A 52 8.94 -34.08 16.28
N ASP A 53 10.24 -34.08 16.60
CA ASP A 53 11.11 -35.27 16.55
C ASP A 53 10.93 -36.14 15.29
N ASN A 54 11.05 -35.48 14.13
CA ASN A 54 10.93 -36.09 12.80
C ASN A 54 9.54 -36.66 12.44
N SER A 55 8.49 -36.26 13.15
CA SER A 55 7.09 -36.61 12.83
C SER A 55 6.20 -35.36 12.87
N PHE A 56 5.03 -35.43 12.25
CA PHE A 56 3.99 -34.41 12.31
C PHE A 56 2.91 -34.84 13.29
N VAL A 57 2.63 -33.99 14.29
CA VAL A 57 1.60 -34.22 15.31
C VAL A 57 0.62 -33.07 15.26
N LEU A 58 -0.68 -33.37 15.37
CA LEU A 58 -1.75 -32.38 15.48
C LEU A 58 -1.66 -31.71 16.86
N VAL A 59 -1.54 -30.39 16.89
CA VAL A 59 -1.56 -29.61 18.13
C VAL A 59 -2.89 -28.88 18.19
N GLU A 60 -3.74 -29.25 19.16
CA GLU A 60 -5.10 -28.71 19.31
C GLU A 60 -5.11 -27.21 19.68
N ASP A 61 -4.01 -26.68 20.24
CA ASP A 61 -3.89 -25.29 20.73
C ASP A 61 -3.08 -24.35 19.80
N VAL A 62 -3.24 -24.45 18.48
CA VAL A 62 -2.65 -23.47 17.57
C VAL A 62 -3.74 -22.71 16.85
N GLU A 63 -3.90 -21.42 17.18
CA GLU A 63 -4.63 -20.44 16.37
C GLU A 63 -4.04 -20.41 14.96
N VAL A 64 -4.62 -21.22 14.07
CA VAL A 64 -4.27 -21.24 12.66
C VAL A 64 -4.78 -19.95 12.04
N ILE A 65 -3.89 -18.98 11.82
CA ILE A 65 -4.19 -17.78 11.04
C ILE A 65 -4.46 -18.21 9.58
N PRO A 66 -5.70 -18.13 9.06
CA PRO A 66 -5.98 -18.49 7.67
C PRO A 66 -5.47 -17.37 6.77
N LYS A 67 -4.67 -17.72 5.75
CA LYS A 67 -4.34 -16.78 4.68
C LYS A 67 -5.60 -16.52 3.84
N HIS A 68 -5.96 -15.25 3.80
CA HIS A 68 -6.98 -14.62 2.97
C HIS A 68 -6.97 -15.18 1.53
N ASN A 69 -7.91 -16.08 1.20
CA ASN A 69 -8.25 -16.39 -0.18
C ASN A 69 -9.43 -15.48 -0.56
N LYS A 70 -9.19 -14.59 -1.53
CA LYS A 70 -10.25 -13.81 -2.17
C LYS A 70 -11.09 -14.75 -3.04
N SER A 71 -12.24 -15.17 -2.55
CA SER A 71 -13.39 -15.46 -3.43
C SER A 71 -14.59 -14.70 -2.86
N ILE A 72 -15.15 -13.83 -3.69
CA ILE A 72 -16.34 -13.06 -3.40
C ILE A 72 -17.51 -14.05 -3.35
N THR A 73 -18.13 -14.24 -2.19
CA THR A 73 -19.52 -14.71 -2.11
C THR A 73 -20.15 -14.09 -0.87
N VAL A 74 -21.23 -13.35 -1.10
CA VAL A 74 -21.95 -12.53 -0.13
C VAL A 74 -22.83 -13.45 0.72
N GLU A 75 -22.52 -13.60 2.01
CA GLU A 75 -23.52 -13.94 3.02
C GLU A 75 -23.25 -13.16 4.32
N ASN A 76 -24.19 -12.27 4.64
CA ASN A 76 -24.25 -11.52 5.87
C ASN A 76 -24.49 -12.45 7.06
N LYS A 77 -23.47 -12.69 7.88
CA LYS A 77 -23.66 -13.04 9.31
C LYS A 77 -22.74 -12.19 10.16
N LEU A 78 -23.32 -11.14 10.76
CA LEU A 78 -22.75 -10.44 11.91
C LEU A 78 -22.57 -11.44 13.04
N SER A 79 -21.32 -11.77 13.37
CA SER A 79 -20.95 -12.34 14.66
C SER A 79 -20.12 -11.31 15.42
N THR A 80 -20.81 -10.51 16.24
CA THR A 80 -20.22 -9.63 17.24
C THR A 80 -19.76 -10.45 18.46
N LYS A 81 -18.45 -10.66 18.59
CA LYS A 81 -17.71 -10.94 19.84
C LYS A 81 -16.39 -10.16 19.67
N GLY A 82 -16.06 -9.09 20.39
CA GLY A 82 -16.62 -8.56 21.63
C GLY A 82 -15.59 -8.54 22.76
N ILE A 83 -14.38 -8.04 22.51
CA ILE A 83 -13.55 -7.37 23.52
C ILE A 83 -12.91 -6.15 22.83
N HIS A 84 -13.73 -5.13 22.56
CA HIS A 84 -13.19 -3.78 22.45
C HIS A 84 -13.29 -3.21 23.85
N ASN A 85 -12.15 -2.89 24.45
CA ASN A 85 -12.13 -2.16 25.71
C ASN A 85 -12.99 -0.91 25.54
N ASP A 86 -13.85 -0.57 26.50
CA ASP A 86 -14.76 0.60 26.41
C ASP A 86 -14.03 1.90 26.01
N ILE A 87 -12.74 1.98 26.37
CA ILE A 87 -11.79 3.04 26.00
C ILE A 87 -11.63 3.23 24.47
N GLU A 88 -11.69 2.15 23.68
CA GLU A 88 -11.58 2.23 22.21
C GLU A 88 -12.89 2.68 21.58
N ILE A 89 -14.03 2.28 22.14
CA ILE A 89 -15.35 2.68 21.64
C ILE A 89 -15.60 4.17 21.90
N ASP A 90 -15.17 4.69 23.04
CA ASP A 90 -15.34 6.11 23.35
C ASP A 90 -14.41 7.01 22.51
N LYS A 91 -13.17 6.60 22.24
CA LYS A 91 -12.30 7.29 21.26
C LYS A 91 -12.89 7.29 19.85
N LEU A 92 -13.58 6.22 19.45
CA LEU A 92 -14.28 6.16 18.17
C LEU A 92 -15.47 7.13 18.13
N LYS A 93 -16.24 7.24 19.22
CA LYS A 93 -17.32 8.23 19.34
C LYS A 93 -16.78 9.67 19.29
N GLU A 94 -15.66 9.95 19.95
CA GLU A 94 -14.99 11.26 19.90
C GLU A 94 -14.56 11.61 18.48
N LEU A 95 -13.96 10.67 17.73
CA LEU A 95 -13.60 10.85 16.33
C LEU A 95 -14.82 11.11 15.45
N ILE A 96 -15.92 10.37 15.67
CA ILE A 96 -17.17 10.56 14.94
C ILE A 96 -17.75 11.96 15.23
N ALA A 97 -17.69 12.41 16.48
CA ALA A 97 -18.15 13.75 16.86
C ALA A 97 -17.34 14.87 16.20
N LEU A 98 -16.08 14.63 15.82
CA LEU A 98 -15.24 15.60 15.11
C LEU A 98 -15.53 15.67 13.60
N ILE A 99 -16.26 14.71 13.03
CA ILE A 99 -16.58 14.70 11.59
C ILE A 99 -17.45 15.90 11.19
N GLU A 100 -18.50 16.21 11.96
CA GLU A 100 -19.40 17.32 11.62
C GLU A 100 -18.71 18.69 11.72
N PRO A 101 -17.95 19.00 12.79
CA PRO A 101 -17.15 20.23 12.85
C PRO A 101 -16.15 20.35 11.69
N ILE A 102 -15.47 19.25 11.30
CA ILE A 102 -14.53 19.28 10.16
C ILE A 102 -15.27 19.58 8.86
N LYS A 103 -16.45 19.00 8.67
CA LYS A 103 -17.29 19.23 7.50
C LYS A 103 -17.81 20.67 7.45
N GLU A 104 -18.19 21.24 8.59
CA GLU A 104 -18.56 22.65 8.71
C GLU A 104 -17.37 23.57 8.40
N VAL A 105 -16.17 23.27 8.88
CA VAL A 105 -14.95 24.01 8.53
C VAL A 105 -14.66 23.94 7.03
N ILE A 106 -14.81 22.78 6.40
CA ILE A 106 -14.64 22.60 4.95
C ILE A 106 -15.72 23.37 4.17
N GLN A 107 -16.98 23.33 4.62
CA GLN A 107 -18.06 24.09 3.98
C GLN A 107 -17.86 25.59 4.12
N HIS A 108 -17.50 26.07 5.32
CA HIS A 108 -17.16 27.46 5.57
C HIS A 108 -15.97 27.90 4.71
N TYR A 109 -14.95 27.05 4.60
CA TYR A 109 -13.81 27.29 3.69
C TYR A 109 -14.25 27.35 2.24
N ASN A 110 -15.06 26.42 1.75
CA ASN A 110 -15.52 26.41 0.36
C ASN A 110 -16.46 27.57 0.03
N ASN A 111 -17.32 27.95 0.98
CA ASN A 111 -18.31 29.02 0.78
C ASN A 111 -17.71 30.42 0.90
N ASN A 112 -16.67 30.59 1.72
CA ASN A 112 -16.02 31.90 1.94
C ASN A 112 -14.78 32.12 1.09
N LYS A 113 -14.33 31.10 0.37
CA LYS A 113 -13.14 31.22 -0.45
C LYS A 113 -13.61 31.45 -1.88
N ASN A 114 -13.48 32.71 -2.30
CA ASN A 114 -13.21 33.06 -3.70
C ASN A 114 -11.92 32.34 -4.13
N ILE A 115 -11.97 31.01 -4.29
CA ILE A 115 -10.80 30.18 -4.63
C ILE A 115 -10.52 30.38 -6.10
N VAL A 116 -9.56 31.26 -6.40
CA VAL A 116 -8.63 30.99 -7.49
C VAL A 116 -8.00 29.64 -7.17
N ASP A 117 -8.27 28.63 -7.98
CA ASP A 117 -7.62 27.32 -7.91
C ASP A 117 -6.09 27.53 -7.92
N VAL A 118 -5.47 27.54 -6.75
CA VAL A 118 -4.01 27.45 -6.66
C VAL A 118 -3.68 25.99 -6.92
N LYS A 119 -3.68 25.61 -8.20
CA LYS A 119 -3.05 24.39 -8.66
C LYS A 119 -1.63 24.43 -8.11
N PRO A 120 -1.14 23.37 -7.44
CA PRO A 120 0.28 23.30 -7.08
C PRO A 120 1.07 23.53 -8.38
N ILE A 121 1.89 24.59 -8.39
CA ILE A 121 2.69 24.96 -9.55
C ILE A 121 3.79 23.89 -9.69
N GLU A 122 3.45 22.78 -10.33
CA GLU A 122 4.45 21.85 -10.84
C GLU A 122 5.17 22.58 -11.97
N LEU A 123 6.44 22.92 -11.77
CA LEU A 123 7.33 23.49 -12.79
C LEU A 123 7.59 22.45 -13.90
N LYS A 124 6.59 22.17 -14.72
CA LYS A 124 6.68 21.28 -15.88
C LYS A 124 7.49 21.99 -16.96
N THR A 125 8.78 21.71 -17.00
CA THR A 125 9.66 22.21 -18.06
C THR A 125 9.24 21.57 -19.39
N LYS A 126 8.75 22.38 -20.34
CA LYS A 126 8.60 21.97 -21.74
C LYS A 126 9.96 22.03 -22.43
N SER A 127 10.23 21.08 -23.32
CA SER A 127 11.41 21.06 -24.19
C SER A 127 11.37 22.27 -25.11
N ILE A 128 12.22 23.27 -24.88
CA ILE A 128 12.28 24.46 -25.73
C ILE A 128 13.09 24.11 -26.99
N THR A 129 12.44 24.06 -28.14
CA THR A 129 13.06 23.73 -29.44
C THR A 129 13.54 24.96 -30.21
N GLU A 130 12.89 26.12 -30.07
CA GLU A 130 13.28 27.38 -30.74
C GLU A 130 13.30 28.55 -29.74
N VAL A 131 14.36 29.36 -29.80
CA VAL A 131 14.59 30.48 -28.86
C VAL A 131 14.96 31.74 -29.63
N LYS A 132 14.37 32.88 -29.27
CA LYS A 132 14.75 34.20 -29.77
C LYS A 132 15.23 35.08 -28.61
N GLN A 133 16.35 35.77 -28.79
CA GLN A 133 16.86 36.72 -27.80
C GLN A 133 16.09 38.04 -27.90
N LYS A 134 15.62 38.55 -26.76
CA LYS A 134 14.97 39.86 -26.64
C LYS A 134 15.47 40.55 -25.38
N LEU A 135 15.84 41.83 -25.49
CA LEU A 135 16.26 42.63 -24.35
C LEU A 135 15.06 43.38 -23.76
N PHE A 136 14.98 43.44 -22.44
CA PHE A 136 13.98 44.20 -21.71
C PHE A 136 14.64 44.84 -20.48
N LYS A 137 14.10 45.98 -20.04
CA LYS A 137 14.50 46.61 -18.79
C LYS A 137 13.60 46.08 -17.69
N ILE A 138 14.18 45.67 -16.58
CA ILE A 138 13.49 45.19 -15.38
C ILE A 138 13.79 46.19 -14.27
N ASP A 139 12.81 46.41 -13.41
CA ASP A 139 13.01 47.14 -12.16
C ASP A 139 14.06 46.46 -11.27
N VAL A 140 14.86 47.25 -10.55
CA VAL A 140 15.99 46.75 -9.75
C VAL A 140 15.49 45.84 -8.63
N ASP A 141 14.41 46.21 -7.93
CA ASP A 141 13.90 45.44 -6.79
C ASP A 141 13.30 44.10 -7.24
N VAL A 142 12.70 44.08 -8.43
CA VAL A 142 12.15 42.86 -9.03
C VAL A 142 13.28 41.93 -9.48
N LEU A 143 14.36 42.49 -10.03
CA LEU A 143 15.53 41.72 -10.42
C LEU A 143 16.19 41.05 -9.22
N GLU A 144 16.39 41.77 -8.11
CA GLU A 144 16.98 41.19 -6.89
C GLU A 144 16.14 40.03 -6.33
N LYS A 145 14.81 40.17 -6.32
CA LYS A 145 13.90 39.09 -5.89
C LYS A 145 14.00 37.89 -6.83
N TRP A 146 14.09 38.13 -8.13
CA TRP A 146 14.24 37.09 -9.13
C TRP A 146 15.55 36.33 -8.98
N GLU A 147 16.67 37.02 -8.76
CA GLU A 147 17.98 36.39 -8.56
C GLU A 147 18.00 35.48 -7.33
N LYS A 148 17.38 35.91 -6.22
CA LYS A 148 17.20 35.07 -5.03
C LYS A 148 16.39 33.81 -5.33
N PHE A 149 15.28 33.96 -6.04
CA PHE A 149 14.43 32.83 -6.45
C PHE A 149 15.18 31.83 -7.36
N VAL A 150 15.95 32.32 -8.34
CA VAL A 150 16.78 31.48 -9.21
C VAL A 150 17.86 30.76 -8.42
N ALA A 151 18.46 31.41 -7.42
CA ALA A 151 19.47 30.80 -6.56
C ALA A 151 18.93 29.64 -5.71
N GLU A 152 17.66 29.71 -5.31
CA GLU A 152 16.95 28.64 -4.58
C GLU A 152 16.54 27.49 -5.52
N HIS A 153 16.21 27.79 -6.78
CA HIS A 153 15.70 26.82 -7.76
C HIS A 153 16.67 26.49 -8.90
N LYS A 154 17.92 26.13 -8.54
CA LYS A 154 19.02 25.80 -9.50
C LYS A 154 18.74 24.63 -10.44
N GLN A 155 17.74 23.82 -10.12
CA GLN A 155 17.33 22.67 -10.93
C GLN A 155 16.70 23.06 -12.28
N HIS A 156 16.27 24.31 -12.45
CA HIS A 156 15.66 24.81 -13.68
C HIS A 156 16.55 25.84 -14.38
N LYS A 157 16.65 25.75 -15.71
CA LYS A 157 17.33 26.77 -16.51
C LYS A 157 16.59 28.11 -16.37
N VAL A 158 17.31 29.21 -16.15
CA VAL A 158 16.74 30.58 -16.06
C VAL A 158 15.81 30.90 -17.23
N GLN A 159 16.20 30.46 -18.43
CA GLN A 159 15.38 30.57 -19.63
C GLN A 159 13.98 29.96 -19.46
N ASN A 160 13.88 28.76 -18.88
CA ASN A 160 12.60 28.07 -18.67
C ASN A 160 11.74 28.83 -17.66
N LEU A 161 12.37 29.33 -16.59
CA LEU A 161 11.68 30.11 -15.56
C LEU A 161 11.10 31.41 -16.13
N ILE A 162 11.87 32.13 -16.96
CA ILE A 162 11.40 33.34 -17.65
C ILE A 162 10.24 33.00 -18.59
N SER A 163 10.37 31.94 -19.39
CA SER A 163 9.30 31.51 -20.30
C SER A 163 8.01 31.15 -19.55
N LEU A 164 8.12 30.46 -18.41
CA LEU A 164 6.98 30.12 -17.56
C LEU A 164 6.31 31.37 -16.97
N ALA A 165 7.09 32.31 -16.43
CA ALA A 165 6.57 33.56 -15.88
C ALA A 165 5.82 34.39 -16.93
N LEU A 166 6.36 34.49 -18.14
CA LEU A 166 5.70 35.19 -19.25
C LEU A 166 4.42 34.47 -19.69
N GLN A 167 4.45 33.14 -19.77
CA GLN A 167 3.29 32.34 -20.15
C GLN A 167 2.16 32.49 -19.12
N GLU A 168 2.47 32.42 -17.83
CA GLU A 168 1.51 32.62 -16.74
C GLU A 168 0.89 34.02 -16.79
N PHE A 169 1.71 35.05 -17.03
CA PHE A 169 1.20 36.41 -17.20
C PHE A 169 0.27 36.53 -18.41
N ILE A 170 0.61 35.92 -19.56
CA ILE A 170 -0.25 35.93 -20.75
C ILE A 170 -1.58 35.22 -20.46
N ASP A 171 -1.52 34.02 -19.89
CA ASP A 171 -2.71 33.19 -19.64
C ASP A 171 -3.65 33.83 -18.59
N LYS A 172 -3.11 34.62 -17.65
CA LYS A 172 -3.89 35.34 -16.64
C LYS A 172 -4.72 36.49 -17.21
N TYR A 173 -4.27 37.13 -18.29
CA TYR A 173 -4.92 38.30 -18.90
C TYR A 173 -5.52 38.01 -20.29
N LYS A 174 -5.67 36.74 -20.63
CA LYS A 174 -6.31 36.26 -21.86
C LYS A 174 -7.75 35.87 -21.59
#